data_AF-A0A2U1PBW8-F1
#
_entry.id   AF-A0A2U1PBW8-F1
#
_cell.length_a   1.000
_cell.length_b   1.000
_cell.length_c   1.000
_cell.angle_alpha   90.00
_cell.angle_beta   90.00
_cell.angle_gamma   90.00
#
_symmetry.space_group_name_H-M   'P 1'
#
loop_
_entity.id
_entity.type
_entity.pdbx_description
1 polymer ?
#
loop_
_entity_poly.entity_id
_entity_poly.type
_entity_poly.pdbx_seq_one_letter_code
_entity_poly.pdbx_strand_id
1 'polypeptide(L)'
;MVYGWSLVNAYELKQQLMIELSRTPDEEVGDGTTSVIVLAGEMLHYAEAFIGKKYHPTVICRAYVKALEDALAVLDNISMSIDVTDREFYNVESGEELYWYKIYQSLW
;
A
#
# COMPACT_ATOMS: atom_id res chain seq x y z
N MET A 1 -27.96 27.53 -1.83
CA MET A 1 -27.26 27.17 -3.09
C MET A 1 -25.72 27.06 -2.94
N VAL A 2 -25.11 27.66 -1.91
CA VAL A 2 -23.63 27.67 -1.71
C VAL A 2 -23.05 26.32 -1.21
N TYR A 3 -23.81 25.53 -0.44
CA TYR A 3 -23.33 24.24 0.10
C TYR A 3 -23.11 23.14 -0.95
N GLY A 4 -23.86 23.15 -2.06
CA GLY A 4 -23.71 22.15 -3.12
C GLY A 4 -22.38 22.26 -3.86
N TRP A 5 -21.90 23.48 -4.11
CA TRP A 5 -20.64 23.73 -4.80
C TRP A 5 -19.41 23.35 -3.98
N SER A 6 -19.47 23.53 -2.67
CA SER A 6 -18.35 23.16 -1.79
C SER A 6 -18.18 21.64 -1.70
N LEU A 7 -19.29 20.89 -1.69
CA LEU A 7 -19.27 19.42 -1.71
C LEU A 7 -18.79 18.87 -3.05
N VAL A 8 -19.28 19.41 -4.18
CA VAL A 8 -18.84 18.99 -5.53
C VAL A 8 -17.33 19.16 -5.68
N ASN A 9 -16.79 20.31 -5.26
CA ASN A 9 -15.34 20.58 -5.34
C ASN A 9 -14.52 19.62 -4.45
N ALA A 10 -15.03 19.25 -3.27
CA ALA A 10 -14.36 18.28 -2.40
C ALA A 10 -14.34 16.87 -3.00
N TYR A 11 -15.41 16.46 -3.69
CA TYR A 11 -15.48 15.17 -4.39
C TYR A 11 -14.55 15.12 -5.60
N GLU A 12 -14.42 16.21 -6.36
CA GLU A 12 -13.46 16.30 -7.47
C GLU A 12 -12.02 16.23 -6.97
N LEU A 13 -11.68 16.98 -5.91
CA LEU A 13 -10.34 16.94 -5.30
C LEU A 13 -9.99 15.53 -4.81
N LYS A 14 -10.92 14.83 -4.17
CA LYS A 14 -10.72 13.45 -3.70
C LYS A 14 -10.43 12.49 -4.87
N GLN A 15 -11.17 12.62 -5.97
CA GLN A 15 -10.99 11.79 -7.16
C GLN A 15 -9.66 12.06 -7.85
N GLN A 16 -9.29 13.34 -8.01
CA GLN A 16 -8.00 13.71 -8.59
C GLN A 16 -6.83 13.17 -7.77
N LEU A 17 -6.90 13.28 -6.43
CA LEU A 17 -5.87 12.71 -5.54
C LEU A 17 -5.74 11.19 -5.68
N MET A 18 -6.87 10.46 -5.77
CA MET A 18 -6.85 9.00 -5.97
C MET A 18 -6.26 8.61 -7.33
N ILE A 19 -6.58 9.34 -8.40
CA ILE A 19 -6.04 9.10 -9.75
C ILE A 19 -4.52 9.37 -9.78
N GLU A 20 -4.07 10.41 -9.09
CA GLU A 20 -2.65 10.75 -8.99
C GLU A 20 -1.89 9.68 -8.18
N LEU A 21 -2.46 9.23 -7.05
CA LEU A 21 -1.94 8.14 -6.23
C LEU A 21 -1.86 6.80 -6.96
N SER A 22 -2.75 6.53 -7.92
CA SER A 22 -2.72 5.28 -8.69
C SER A 22 -1.71 5.29 -9.84
N ARG A 23 -1.35 6.47 -10.36
CA ARG A 23 -0.38 6.58 -11.47
C ARG A 23 1.05 6.34 -11.02
N THR A 24 1.43 6.78 -9.81
CA THR A 24 2.81 6.64 -9.33
C THR A 24 3.26 5.18 -9.20
N PRO A 25 2.46 4.24 -8.64
CA PRO A 25 2.83 2.83 -8.58
C PRO A 25 2.75 2.11 -9.93
N ASP A 26 1.86 2.55 -10.82
CA ASP A 26 1.70 1.99 -12.17
C ASP A 26 2.95 2.25 -13.03
N GLU A 27 3.52 3.46 -12.93
CA GLU A 27 4.72 3.86 -13.67
C GLU A 27 6.01 3.19 -13.14
N GLU A 28 6.09 2.86 -11.84
CA GLU A 28 7.31 2.32 -11.18
C GLU A 28 7.35 0.79 -11.07
N VAL A 29 6.21 0.13 -10.86
CA VAL A 29 6.14 -1.32 -10.57
C VAL A 29 5.22 -2.07 -11.56
N GLY A 30 4.20 -1.41 -12.09
CA GLY A 30 3.25 -2.01 -13.05
C GLY A 30 2.31 -3.08 -12.47
N ASP A 31 2.37 -3.33 -11.16
CA ASP A 31 1.48 -4.22 -10.40
C ASP A 31 1.17 -3.60 -9.02
N GLY A 32 0.03 -3.93 -8.43
CA GLY A 32 -0.37 -3.46 -7.09
C GLY A 32 -1.14 -2.13 -7.05
N THR A 33 -1.48 -1.53 -8.19
CA THR A 33 -2.26 -0.27 -8.26
C THR A 33 -3.60 -0.36 -7.55
N THR A 34 -4.29 -1.50 -7.64
CA THR A 34 -5.56 -1.75 -6.93
C THR A 34 -5.34 -1.88 -5.43
N SER A 35 -4.29 -2.58 -5.01
CA SER A 35 -3.95 -2.77 -3.60
C SER A 35 -3.62 -1.43 -2.92
N VAL A 36 -2.89 -0.54 -3.60
CA VAL A 36 -2.57 0.81 -3.09
C VAL A 36 -3.84 1.63 -2.88
N ILE A 37 -4.78 1.62 -3.83
CA ILE A 37 -6.04 2.37 -3.71
C ILE A 37 -6.89 1.86 -2.54
N VAL A 38 -7.03 0.54 -2.41
CA VAL A 38 -7.81 -0.08 -1.32
C VAL A 38 -7.17 0.23 0.03
N LEU A 39 -5.84 0.13 0.14
CA LEU A 39 -5.10 0.45 1.35
C LEU A 39 -5.27 1.93 1.75
N ALA A 40 -5.14 2.86 0.80
CA ALA A 40 -5.34 4.28 1.05
C ALA A 40 -6.78 4.59 1.52
N GLY A 41 -7.78 3.94 0.92
CA GLY A 41 -9.18 4.05 1.33
C GLY A 41 -9.39 3.61 2.79
N GLU A 42 -8.83 2.47 3.16
CA GLU A 42 -8.94 1.93 4.52
C GLU A 42 -8.21 2.81 5.56
N MET A 43 -7.00 3.29 5.23
CA MET A 43 -6.25 4.21 6.10
C MET A 43 -7.00 5.52 6.37
N LEU A 44 -7.72 6.04 5.36
CA LEU A 44 -8.56 7.22 5.52
C LEU A 44 -9.79 6.94 6.40
N HIS A 45 -10.41 5.76 6.27
CA HIS A 45 -11.53 5.36 7.12
C HIS A 45 -11.13 5.31 8.61
N TYR A 46 -9.96 4.74 8.92
CA TYR A 46 -9.43 4.76 10.28
C TYR A 46 -9.06 6.18 10.76
N ALA A 47 -8.50 7.02 9.87
CA ALA A 47 -8.17 8.41 10.19
C ALA A 47 -9.41 9.22 10.61
N GLU A 48 -10.54 9.01 9.94
CA GLU A 48 -11.83 9.65 10.27
C GLU A 48 -12.27 9.33 11.70
N ALA A 49 -12.12 8.06 12.13
CA ALA A 49 -12.45 7.65 13.49
C ALA A 49 -11.58 8.36 14.56
N PHE A 50 -10.31 8.65 14.26
CA PHE A 50 -9.43 9.41 15.15
C PHE A 50 -9.79 10.91 15.18
N ILE A 51 -10.20 11.48 14.05
CA ILE A 51 -10.70 12.86 14.01
C ILE A 51 -11.97 12.99 14.85
N GLY A 52 -12.89 12.02 14.77
CA GLY A 52 -14.09 11.97 15.63
C GLY A 52 -13.77 11.92 17.13
N LYS A 53 -12.64 11.33 17.50
CA LYS A 53 -12.11 11.31 18.88
C LYS A 53 -11.34 12.59 19.28
N LYS A 54 -11.35 13.63 18.45
CA LYS A 54 -10.68 14.93 18.65
C LYS A 54 -9.14 14.88 18.66
N TYR A 55 -8.52 13.90 18.01
CA TYR A 55 -7.08 13.94 17.78
C TYR A 55 -6.74 15.03 16.74
N HIS A 56 -5.66 15.77 17.00
CA HIS A 56 -5.21 16.80 16.05
C HIS A 56 -4.66 16.12 14.78
N PRO A 57 -5.06 16.55 13.56
CA PRO A 57 -4.64 15.90 12.30
C PRO A 57 -3.13 15.71 12.16
N THR A 58 -2.33 16.70 12.61
CA THR A 58 -0.86 16.60 12.62
C THR A 58 -0.32 15.40 13.41
N VAL A 59 -1.00 15.01 14.50
CA VAL A 59 -0.59 13.85 15.30
C VAL A 59 -0.86 12.56 14.52
N ILE A 60 -2.00 12.47 13.85
CA ILE A 60 -2.38 11.33 13.01
C ILE A 60 -1.37 11.18 11.86
N CYS A 61 -1.04 12.27 11.16
CA CYS A 61 -0.04 12.24 10.08
C CYS A 61 1.33 11.78 10.58
N ARG A 62 1.81 12.31 11.72
CA ARG A 62 3.10 11.88 12.30
C ARG A 62 3.09 10.41 12.71
N ALA A 63 1.97 9.90 13.22
CA ALA A 63 1.83 8.49 13.56
C ALA A 63 1.89 7.60 12.32
N TYR A 64 1.25 7.99 11.21
CA TYR A 64 1.33 7.24 9.96
C TYR A 64 2.72 7.24 9.33
N VAL A 65 3.45 8.36 9.39
CA VAL A 65 4.85 8.40 8.91
C VAL A 65 5.71 7.45 9.74
N LYS A 66 5.56 7.45 11.07
CA LYS A 66 6.29 6.52 11.93
C LYS A 66 5.93 5.06 11.65
N ALA A 67 4.63 4.77 11.46
CA ALA A 67 4.17 3.43 11.13
C ALA A 67 4.73 2.94 9.79
N LEU A 68 4.91 3.84 8.81
CA LEU A 68 5.55 3.53 7.54
C LEU A 68 7.02 3.14 7.74
N GLU A 69 7.78 3.88 8.55
CA GLU A 69 9.18 3.54 8.88
C GLU A 69 9.28 2.14 9.51
N ASP A 70 8.41 1.85 10.48
CA ASP A 70 8.35 0.53 11.13
C ASP A 70 7.96 -0.58 10.13
N ALA A 71 7.01 -0.31 9.23
CA ALA A 71 6.57 -1.27 8.21
C ALA A 71 7.69 -1.58 7.20
N LEU A 72 8.46 -0.58 6.78
CA LEU A 72 9.63 -0.77 5.90
C LEU A 72 10.71 -1.60 6.59
N ALA A 73 10.98 -1.34 7.87
CA ALA A 73 11.93 -2.14 8.64
C ALA A 73 11.50 -3.61 8.74
N VAL A 74 10.20 -3.89 8.90
CA VAL A 74 9.69 -5.27 8.87
C VAL A 74 9.82 -5.87 7.47
N LEU A 75 9.49 -5.10 6.42
CA LEU A 75 9.59 -5.55 5.03
C LEU A 75 11.02 -5.98 4.68
N ASP A 76 12.02 -5.20 5.09
CA ASP A 76 13.43 -5.53 4.87
C ASP A 76 13.81 -6.84 5.58
N ASN A 77 13.31 -7.07 6.80
CA ASN A 77 13.60 -8.29 7.56
C ASN A 77 12.97 -9.56 6.95
N ILE A 78 11.82 -9.44 6.28
CA ILE A 78 11.16 -10.57 5.60
C ILE A 78 11.59 -10.70 4.14
N SER A 79 12.28 -9.70 3.58
CA SER A 79 12.69 -9.70 2.18
C SER A 79 13.76 -10.78 1.94
N MET A 80 13.52 -11.62 0.93
CA MET A 80 14.52 -12.56 0.44
C MET A 80 15.15 -11.98 -0.82
N SER A 81 16.48 -11.84 -0.82
CA SER A 81 17.21 -11.44 -2.02
C SER A 81 17.24 -12.61 -3.00
N ILE A 82 16.77 -12.38 -4.22
CA ILE A 82 16.80 -13.35 -5.32
C ILE A 82 17.87 -12.88 -6.30
N ASP A 83 18.84 -13.74 -6.61
CA ASP A 83 19.86 -13.47 -7.62
C ASP A 83 19.32 -13.83 -9.01
N VAL A 84 19.18 -12.83 -9.88
CA VAL A 84 18.61 -12.96 -11.24
C VAL A 84 19.55 -13.77 -12.17
N THR A 85 20.80 -13.99 -11.74
CA THR A 85 21.79 -14.76 -12.51
C THR A 85 21.60 -16.27 -12.39
N ASP A 86 20.79 -16.73 -11.43
CA ASP A 86 20.55 -18.15 -11.17
C ASP A 86 19.49 -18.72 -12.13
N ARG A 87 19.96 -19.44 -13.17
CA ARG A 87 19.10 -20.00 -14.24
C ARG A 87 18.07 -21.03 -13.76
N GLU A 88 18.15 -21.51 -12.52
CA GLU A 88 17.11 -22.40 -11.96
C GLU A 88 15.76 -21.69 -11.76
N PHE A 89 15.75 -20.37 -11.54
CA PHE A 89 14.51 -19.61 -11.37
C PHE A 89 13.72 -19.41 -12.67
N TYR A 90 14.34 -19.57 -13.83
CA TYR A 90 13.69 -19.33 -15.12
C TYR A 90 12.88 -20.53 -15.64
N ASN A 91 13.01 -21.73 -15.04
CA ASN A 91 12.24 -22.93 -15.43
C ASN A 91 10.93 -23.08 -14.62
N VAL A 92 10.27 -21.96 -14.31
CA VAL A 92 9.07 -21.91 -13.48
C VAL A 92 7.77 -22.31 -14.18
N GLU A 93 7.80 -22.70 -15.46
CA GLU A 93 6.65 -23.39 -16.07
C GLU A 93 6.35 -24.76 -15.39
N SER A 94 7.21 -25.25 -14.49
CA SER A 94 6.98 -26.45 -13.68
C SER A 94 7.17 -26.25 -12.16
N GLY A 95 7.39 -25.00 -11.72
CA GLY A 95 8.01 -24.70 -10.41
C GLY A 95 7.10 -24.10 -9.33
N GLU A 96 5.82 -23.84 -9.60
CA GLU A 96 4.93 -23.19 -8.61
C GLU A 96 4.78 -24.00 -7.32
N GLU A 97 4.80 -25.34 -7.38
CA GLU A 97 4.70 -26.20 -6.19
C GLU A 97 5.92 -26.12 -5.25
N LEU A 98 7.12 -25.93 -5.81
CA LEU A 98 8.36 -25.88 -5.04
C LEU A 98 8.51 -24.57 -4.25
N TYR A 99 7.95 -23.49 -4.77
CA TYR A 99 8.00 -22.17 -4.14
C TYR A 99 7.13 -22.12 -2.88
N TRP A 100 5.89 -22.61 -2.98
CA TRP A 100 5.00 -22.71 -1.83
C TRP A 100 5.57 -23.64 -0.75
N TYR A 101 6.17 -24.77 -1.14
CA TYR A 101 6.76 -25.72 -0.19
C TYR A 101 7.87 -25.12 0.66
N LYS A 102 8.77 -24.31 0.08
CA LYS A 102 9.85 -23.64 0.82
C LYS A 102 9.32 -22.61 1.81
N ILE A 103 8.28 -21.84 1.44
CA ILE A 103 7.63 -20.87 2.34
C ILE A 103 6.95 -21.59 3.51
N TYR A 104 6.24 -22.69 3.24
CA TYR A 104 5.59 -23.49 4.29
C TYR A 104 6.58 -24.10 5.28
N GLN A 105 7.75 -24.57 4.82
CA GLN A 105 8.79 -25.10 5.71
C GLN A 105 9.49 -24.04 6.56
N SER A 106 9.53 -22.78 6.12
CA SER A 106 10.11 -21.69 6.90
C SER A 106 9.16 -21.08 7.94
N LEU A 107 7.85 -21.39 7.85
CA LEU A 107 6.81 -20.86 8.76
C LEU A 107 6.43 -21.81 9.91
N TRP A 108 7.06 -22.98 10.02
CA TRP A 108 6.93 -23.96 11.12
C TRP A 108 8.30 -24.46 11.57
#